data_AF-A0A923TW51-F1
#
_entry.id   AF-A0A923TW51-F1
#
_cell.length_a   1.000
_cell.length_b   1.000
_cell.length_c   1.000
_cell.angle_alpha   90.00
_cell.angle_beta   90.00
_cell.angle_gamma   90.00
#
_symmetry.space_group_name_H-M   'P 1'
#
loop_
_entity.id
_entity.type
_entity.pdbx_description
1 polymer ?
#
loop_
_entity_poly.entity_id
_entity_poly.type
_entity_poly.pdbx_seq_one_letter_code
_entity_poly.pdbx_strand_id
1 'polypeptide(L)'
;MNMTTSATISPRPRSMGIFFGLFSGGIALFAANLFLLEPFMSKAVNPAFAGTIYTVVRILGLVFLGYALTRYAGRNRFQVISTVLLIGFIDQVFLKGLWVSRDTHLHPENWVGIDPSNAAIFVNMAMGFLFFIPIVLILSLLGIEATRFHREWTRSPSN
;
A
#
# COMPACT_ATOMS: atom_id res chain seq x y z
N MET A 1 44.79 11.74 27.38
CA MET A 1 43.86 12.53 26.54
C MET A 1 42.68 11.64 26.22
N ASN A 2 41.54 11.86 26.86
CA ASN A 2 40.32 11.08 26.60
C ASN A 2 39.49 11.82 25.55
N MET A 3 39.32 11.21 24.38
CA MET A 3 38.34 11.67 23.38
C MET A 3 36.95 11.28 23.86
N THR A 4 36.22 12.23 24.46
CA THR A 4 34.78 12.12 24.64
C THR A 4 34.10 12.25 23.29
N THR A 5 33.72 11.11 22.70
CA THR A 5 32.76 11.05 21.60
C THR A 5 31.42 11.55 22.10
N SER A 6 31.14 12.84 21.85
CA SER A 6 29.80 13.41 22.02
C SER A 6 28.88 12.76 20.99
N ALA A 7 28.17 11.71 21.39
CA ALA A 7 27.09 11.14 20.61
C ALA A 7 25.92 12.13 20.63
N THR A 8 25.87 12.99 19.61
CA THR A 8 24.73 13.88 19.38
C THR A 8 23.51 13.05 19.06
N ILE A 9 22.65 12.78 20.05
CA ILE A 9 21.35 12.15 19.84
C ILE A 9 20.48 13.14 19.05
N SER A 10 20.38 12.92 17.74
CA SER A 10 19.55 13.72 16.84
C SER A 10 18.07 13.51 17.19
N PRO A 11 17.27 14.58 17.45
CA PRO A 11 15.85 14.43 17.70
C PRO A 11 15.14 14.09 16.39
N ARG A 12 14.01 13.36 16.46
CA ARG A 12 12.76 13.70 15.75
C ARG A 12 11.64 12.67 16.03
N PRO A 13 11.02 12.70 17.22
CA PRO A 13 9.73 12.03 17.45
C PRO A 13 8.64 12.42 16.41
N ARG A 14 8.79 13.58 15.75
CA ARG A 14 7.90 14.03 14.65
C ARG A 14 7.90 13.11 13.42
N SER A 15 9.03 12.48 13.06
CA SER A 15 9.06 11.62 11.86
C SER A 15 8.30 10.30 12.08
N MET A 16 8.31 9.80 13.32
CA MET A 16 7.59 8.59 13.73
C MET A 16 6.07 8.78 13.60
N GLY A 17 5.54 9.92 14.07
CA GLY A 17 4.12 10.25 13.97
C GLY A 17 3.64 10.41 12.52
N ILE A 18 4.42 11.09 11.67
CA ILE A 18 4.10 11.22 10.24
C ILE A 18 4.11 9.86 9.55
N PHE A 19 5.13 9.05 9.82
CA PHE A 19 5.20 7.68 9.28
C PHE A 19 3.98 6.85 9.68
N PHE A 20 3.64 6.84 10.97
CA PHE A 20 2.50 6.08 11.47
C PHE A 20 1.19 6.56 10.82
N GLY A 21 0.99 7.87 10.71
CA GLY A 21 -0.16 8.45 10.01
C GLY A 21 -0.25 8.03 8.55
N LEU A 22 0.86 8.06 7.80
CA LEU A 22 0.91 7.61 6.41
C LEU A 22 0.69 6.10 6.28
N PHE A 23 1.24 5.31 7.18
CA PHE A 23 1.10 3.85 7.19
C PHE A 23 -0.35 3.44 7.46
N SER A 24 -0.91 3.90 8.57
CA SER A 24 -2.30 3.64 8.95
C SER A 24 -3.29 4.24 7.95
N GLY A 25 -3.00 5.44 7.42
CA GLY A 25 -3.80 6.08 6.39
C GLY A 25 -3.81 5.29 5.07
N GLY A 26 -2.67 4.72 4.67
CA GLY A 26 -2.58 3.84 3.51
C GLY A 26 -3.42 2.57 3.66
N ILE A 27 -3.33 1.90 4.83
CA ILE A 27 -4.17 0.73 5.14
C ILE A 27 -5.65 1.11 5.14
N ALA A 28 -6.02 2.21 5.78
CA ALA A 28 -7.40 2.68 5.84
C ALA A 28 -7.96 3.00 4.44
N LEU A 29 -7.16 3.65 3.59
CA LEU A 29 -7.54 3.95 2.21
C LEU A 29 -7.81 2.65 1.42
N PHE A 30 -6.94 1.65 1.54
CA PHE A 30 -7.12 0.38 0.82
C PHE A 30 -8.26 -0.45 1.37
N ALA A 31 -8.47 -0.45 2.70
CA ALA A 31 -9.65 -1.07 3.31
C ALA A 31 -10.94 -0.38 2.84
N ALA A 32 -10.99 0.95 2.81
CA ALA A 32 -12.15 1.69 2.30
C ALA A 32 -12.38 1.40 0.81
N ASN A 33 -11.32 1.31 0.01
CA ASN A 33 -11.41 0.98 -1.40
C ASN A 33 -12.04 -0.41 -1.63
N LEU A 34 -11.66 -1.42 -0.82
CA LEU A 34 -12.18 -2.79 -0.90
C LEU A 34 -13.59 -2.93 -0.32
N PHE A 35 -13.85 -2.38 0.87
CA PHE A 35 -15.11 -2.64 1.58
C PHE A 35 -16.21 -1.64 1.26
N LEU A 36 -15.88 -0.44 0.77
CA LEU A 36 -16.85 0.60 0.47
C LEU A 36 -16.90 0.92 -1.02
N LEU A 37 -15.76 1.25 -1.63
CA LEU A 37 -15.74 1.74 -3.01
C LEU A 37 -16.10 0.64 -4.00
N GLU A 38 -15.48 -0.53 -3.90
CA GLU A 38 -15.74 -1.64 -4.83
C GLU A 38 -17.22 -2.08 -4.84
N PRO A 39 -17.88 -2.35 -3.70
CA PRO A 39 -19.31 -2.69 -3.66
C PRO A 39 -20.23 -1.54 -4.11
N PHE A 40 -19.83 -0.29 -3.87
CA PHE A 40 -20.60 0.86 -4.32
C PHE A 40 -20.53 1.00 -5.85
N MET A 41 -19.32 0.89 -6.40
CA MET A 41 -19.09 1.02 -7.84
C MET A 41 -19.68 -0.16 -8.62
N SER A 42 -19.62 -1.38 -8.10
CA SER A 42 -20.24 -2.53 -8.78
C SER A 42 -21.77 -2.43 -8.90
N LYS A 43 -22.41 -1.62 -8.04
CA LYS A 43 -23.84 -1.29 -8.15
C LYS A 43 -24.12 -0.12 -9.10
N ALA A 44 -23.20 0.83 -9.20
CA ALA A 44 -23.37 2.04 -10.00
C ALA A 44 -22.97 1.86 -11.47
N VAL A 45 -21.98 1.01 -11.75
CA VAL A 45 -21.40 0.78 -13.08
C VAL A 45 -21.23 -0.71 -13.36
N ASN A 46 -20.86 -1.06 -14.59
CA ASN A 46 -20.55 -2.42 -14.97
C ASN A 46 -19.45 -3.04 -14.07
N PRO A 47 -19.58 -4.30 -13.62
CA PRO A 47 -18.62 -4.95 -12.72
C PRO A 47 -17.16 -4.93 -13.22
N ALA A 48 -16.94 -5.09 -14.53
CA ALA A 48 -15.59 -5.04 -15.11
C ALA A 48 -14.96 -3.64 -14.99
N PHE A 49 -15.79 -2.60 -15.16
CA PHE A 49 -15.34 -1.22 -15.02
C PHE A 49 -15.09 -0.86 -13.56
N ALA A 50 -15.92 -1.34 -12.63
CA ALA A 50 -15.70 -1.21 -11.19
C ALA A 50 -14.35 -1.82 -10.76
N GLY A 51 -14.03 -3.03 -11.25
CA GLY A 51 -12.75 -3.69 -11.01
C GLY A 51 -11.55 -2.92 -11.56
N THR A 52 -11.71 -2.25 -12.70
CA THR A 52 -10.66 -1.40 -13.28
C THR A 52 -10.43 -0.15 -12.43
N ILE A 53 -11.49 0.56 -12.04
CA ILE A 53 -11.39 1.74 -11.18
C ILE A 53 -10.72 1.39 -9.86
N TYR A 54 -11.16 0.31 -9.24
CA TYR A 54 -10.57 -0.22 -8.02
C TYR A 54 -9.06 -0.45 -8.14
N THR A 55 -8.63 -1.06 -9.25
CA THR A 55 -7.22 -1.34 -9.53
C THR A 55 -6.44 -0.05 -9.74
N VAL A 56 -6.99 0.92 -10.48
CA VAL A 56 -6.37 2.23 -10.71
C VAL A 56 -6.19 2.98 -9.39
N VAL A 57 -7.20 3.02 -8.53
CA VAL A 57 -7.12 3.67 -7.21
C VAL A 57 -6.04 3.05 -6.35
N ARG A 58 -5.91 1.71 -6.36
CA ARG A 58 -4.80 1.01 -5.65
C ARG A 58 -3.44 1.40 -6.19
N ILE A 59 -3.25 1.37 -7.50
CA ILE A 59 -1.99 1.72 -8.15
C ILE A 59 -1.59 3.16 -7.78
N LEU A 60 -2.50 4.12 -7.93
CA LEU A 60 -2.25 5.51 -7.59
C LEU A 60 -1.98 5.69 -6.09
N GLY A 61 -2.70 4.97 -5.24
CA GLY A 61 -2.49 4.97 -3.79
C GLY A 61 -1.09 4.49 -3.39
N LEU A 62 -0.59 3.41 -3.99
CA LEU A 62 0.76 2.89 -3.73
C LEU A 62 1.85 3.86 -4.21
N VAL A 63 1.69 4.44 -5.41
CA VAL A 63 2.62 5.44 -5.95
C VAL A 63 2.65 6.70 -5.06
N PHE A 64 1.47 7.21 -4.70
CA PHE A 64 1.35 8.38 -3.82
C PHE A 64 1.92 8.11 -2.44
N LEU A 65 1.70 6.93 -1.88
CA LEU A 65 2.28 6.52 -0.60
C LEU A 65 3.81 6.49 -0.66
N GLY A 66 4.38 5.93 -1.74
CA GLY A 66 5.83 5.95 -1.96
C GLY A 66 6.41 7.37 -2.03
N TYR A 67 5.70 8.27 -2.73
CA TYR A 67 6.02 9.70 -2.76
C TYR A 67 5.94 10.33 -1.36
N ALA A 68 4.83 10.13 -0.65
CA ALA A 68 4.57 10.74 0.66
C ALA A 68 5.58 10.29 1.73
N LEU A 69 5.93 9.01 1.76
CA LEU A 69 6.93 8.46 2.67
C LEU A 69 8.32 9.06 2.42
N THR A 70 8.69 9.26 1.16
CA THR A 70 9.96 9.89 0.79
C THR A 70 9.96 11.39 1.12
N ARG A 71 8.86 12.09 0.80
CA ARG A 71 8.77 13.56 0.88
C ARG A 71 8.52 14.10 2.29
N TYR A 72 7.64 13.45 3.05
CA TYR A 72 7.15 13.94 4.34
C TYR A 72 7.73 13.17 5.54
N ALA A 73 7.88 11.85 5.42
CA ALA A 73 8.48 11.04 6.48
C ALA A 73 10.02 10.95 6.40
N GLY A 74 10.62 11.45 5.31
CA GLY A 74 12.08 11.46 5.12
C GLY A 74 12.69 10.06 5.06
N ARG A 75 11.90 9.05 4.66
CA ARG A 75 12.33 7.66 4.56
C ARG A 75 13.30 7.48 3.39
N ASN A 76 14.29 6.60 3.57
CA ASN A 76 15.18 6.22 2.48
C ASN A 76 14.49 5.23 1.51
N ARG A 77 15.09 5.01 0.33
CA ARG A 77 14.49 4.17 -0.73
C ARG A 77 14.11 2.77 -0.23
N PHE A 78 15.01 2.12 0.52
CA PHE A 78 14.77 0.79 1.05
C PHE A 78 13.59 0.78 2.03
N GLN A 79 13.55 1.72 2.98
CA GLN A 79 12.45 1.83 3.93
C GLN A 79 11.10 2.08 3.25
N VAL A 80 11.08 2.91 2.20
CA VAL A 80 9.86 3.17 1.41
C VAL A 80 9.39 1.88 0.74
N ILE A 81 10.28 1.18 0.02
CA ILE A 81 9.96 -0.08 -0.65
C ILE A 81 9.45 -1.11 0.35
N SER A 82 10.13 -1.33 1.47
CA SER A 82 9.68 -2.27 2.50
C SER A 82 8.30 -1.90 3.07
N THR A 83 8.04 -0.61 3.26
CA THR A 83 6.74 -0.14 3.78
C THR A 83 5.62 -0.36 2.77
N VAL A 84 5.85 -0.02 1.50
CA VAL A 84 4.87 -0.21 0.42
C VAL A 84 4.63 -1.70 0.15
N LEU A 85 5.67 -2.54 0.19
CA LEU A 85 5.53 -4.00 0.13
C LEU A 85 4.70 -4.54 1.29
N LEU A 86 4.98 -4.10 2.52
CA LEU A 86 4.23 -4.54 3.69
C LEU A 86 2.75 -4.14 3.60
N ILE A 87 2.45 -2.91 3.19
CA ILE A 87 1.06 -2.48 3.01
C ILE A 87 0.41 -3.24 1.86
N GLY A 88 1.10 -3.45 0.74
CA GLY A 88 0.61 -4.26 -0.36
C GLY A 88 0.32 -5.71 0.05
N PHE A 89 1.16 -6.28 0.91
CA PHE A 89 0.94 -7.61 1.49
C PHE A 89 -0.29 -7.63 2.39
N ILE A 90 -0.44 -6.64 3.28
CA ILE A 90 -1.62 -6.50 4.13
C ILE A 90 -2.89 -6.40 3.27
N ASP A 91 -2.86 -5.59 2.24
CA ASP A 91 -3.99 -5.37 1.34
C ASP A 91 -4.39 -6.62 0.55
N GLN A 92 -3.41 -7.31 -0.08
CA GLN A 92 -3.69 -8.48 -0.91
C GLN A 92 -3.94 -9.76 -0.12
N VAL A 93 -3.27 -9.93 1.02
CA VAL A 93 -3.38 -11.17 1.81
C VAL A 93 -4.45 -11.02 2.87
N PHE A 94 -4.35 -10.00 3.72
CA PHE A 94 -5.23 -9.88 4.87
C PHE A 94 -6.57 -9.25 4.50
N LEU A 95 -6.60 -8.07 3.90
CA LEU A 95 -7.86 -7.38 3.62
C LEU A 95 -8.70 -8.15 2.59
N LYS A 96 -8.08 -8.55 1.48
CA LYS A 96 -8.76 -9.36 0.46
C LYS A 96 -9.11 -10.76 0.99
N GLY A 97 -8.25 -11.41 1.77
CA GLY A 97 -8.56 -12.70 2.39
C GLY A 97 -9.75 -12.62 3.35
N LEU A 98 -9.84 -11.55 4.16
CA LEU A 98 -11.00 -11.29 5.02
C LEU A 98 -12.28 -11.03 4.21
N TRP A 99 -12.17 -10.29 3.11
CA TRP A 99 -13.29 -10.05 2.21
C TRP A 99 -13.79 -11.35 1.58
N VAL A 100 -12.89 -12.19 1.04
CA VAL A 100 -13.25 -13.49 0.47
C VAL A 100 -13.85 -14.40 1.52
N SER A 101 -13.22 -14.52 2.71
CA SER A 101 -13.74 -15.32 3.81
C SER A 101 -15.17 -14.91 4.18
N ARG A 102 -15.43 -13.60 4.30
CA ARG A 102 -16.77 -13.07 4.54
C ARG A 102 -17.73 -13.41 3.39
N ASP A 103 -17.30 -13.25 2.14
CA ASP A 103 -18.15 -13.52 0.98
C ASP A 103 -18.51 -15.00 0.85
N THR A 104 -17.57 -15.91 1.13
CA THR A 104 -17.81 -17.36 1.17
C THR A 104 -18.85 -17.73 2.24
N HIS A 105 -18.91 -16.99 3.35
CA HIS A 105 -19.94 -17.18 4.37
C HIS A 105 -21.31 -16.59 3.99
N LEU A 106 -21.35 -15.51 3.21
CA LEU A 106 -22.60 -14.82 2.85
C LEU A 106 -23.24 -15.36 1.57
N HIS A 107 -22.43 -15.81 0.62
CA HIS A 107 -22.85 -16.27 -0.71
C HIS A 107 -22.19 -17.63 -1.06
N PRO A 108 -22.42 -18.69 -0.27
CA PRO A 108 -21.75 -19.98 -0.45
C PRO A 108 -21.98 -20.60 -1.84
N GLU A 109 -23.08 -20.26 -2.51
CA GLU A 109 -23.40 -20.67 -3.88
C GLU A 109 -22.36 -20.23 -4.91
N ASN A 110 -21.65 -19.13 -4.67
CA ASN A 110 -20.61 -18.63 -5.58
C ASN A 110 -19.27 -19.36 -5.42
N TRP A 111 -19.12 -20.17 -4.37
CA TRP A 111 -17.84 -20.77 -3.96
C TRP A 111 -17.88 -22.31 -3.96
N VAL A 112 -18.86 -22.90 -4.65
CA VAL A 112 -19.01 -24.36 -4.76
C VAL A 112 -17.77 -24.97 -5.41
N GLY A 113 -17.12 -25.91 -4.71
CA GLY A 113 -15.91 -26.61 -5.18
C GLY A 113 -14.59 -25.98 -4.75
N ILE A 114 -14.61 -24.89 -3.99
CA ILE A 114 -13.42 -24.28 -3.37
C ILE A 114 -13.39 -24.69 -1.89
N ASP A 115 -12.23 -25.11 -1.38
CA ASP A 115 -12.06 -25.36 0.06
C ASP A 115 -12.30 -24.03 0.82
N PRO A 116 -13.37 -23.91 1.63
CA PRO A 116 -13.70 -22.69 2.34
C PRO A 116 -12.82 -22.48 3.57
N SER A 117 -11.83 -23.34 3.83
CA SER A 117 -10.93 -23.16 4.96
C SER A 117 -10.20 -21.82 4.86
N ASN A 118 -10.29 -21.02 5.92
CA ASN A 118 -9.63 -19.72 5.99
C ASN A 118 -8.12 -19.85 5.70
N ALA A 119 -7.49 -20.93 6.15
CA ALA A 119 -6.09 -21.21 5.89
C ALA A 119 -5.78 -21.32 4.38
N ALA A 120 -6.58 -22.08 3.61
CA ALA A 120 -6.38 -22.20 2.17
C ALA A 120 -6.55 -20.86 1.45
N ILE A 121 -7.54 -20.06 1.85
CA ILE A 121 -7.76 -18.71 1.29
C ILE A 121 -6.53 -17.82 1.50
N PHE A 122 -6.04 -17.68 2.74
CA PHE A 122 -4.90 -16.81 3.02
C PHE A 122 -3.59 -17.32 2.38
N VAL A 123 -3.38 -18.63 2.30
CA VAL A 123 -2.22 -19.22 1.61
C VAL A 123 -2.26 -18.92 0.12
N ASN A 124 -3.41 -19.12 -0.54
CA ASN A 124 -3.57 -18.81 -1.95
C ASN A 124 -3.36 -17.31 -2.23
N MET A 125 -3.85 -16.43 -1.36
CA MET A 125 -3.60 -14.99 -1.48
C MET A 125 -2.13 -14.63 -1.28
N ALA A 126 -1.44 -15.23 -0.31
CA ALA A 126 -0.02 -15.03 -0.09
C ALA A 126 0.82 -15.50 -1.28
N MET A 127 0.50 -16.66 -1.85
CA MET A 127 1.14 -17.14 -3.07
C MET A 127 0.87 -16.22 -4.27
N GLY A 128 -0.37 -15.74 -4.42
CA GLY A 128 -0.71 -14.73 -5.43
C GLY A 128 0.07 -13.43 -5.25
N PHE A 129 0.30 -12.99 -4.01
CA PHE A 129 1.10 -11.81 -3.72
C PHE A 129 2.54 -11.95 -4.19
N LEU A 130 3.16 -13.15 -4.11
CA LEU A 130 4.52 -13.36 -4.60
C LEU A 130 4.67 -13.00 -6.08
N PHE A 131 3.68 -13.32 -6.91
CA PHE A 131 3.63 -12.92 -8.32
C PHE A 131 3.38 -11.42 -8.51
N PHE A 132 2.80 -10.76 -7.51
CA PHE A 132 2.48 -9.34 -7.54
C PHE A 132 3.63 -8.45 -7.03
N ILE A 133 4.61 -9.02 -6.31
CA ILE A 133 5.78 -8.29 -5.79
C ILE A 133 6.47 -7.42 -6.86
N PRO A 134 6.77 -7.91 -8.08
CA PRO A 134 7.43 -7.09 -9.10
C PRO A 134 6.65 -5.81 -9.43
N ILE A 135 5.32 -5.88 -9.48
CA ILE A 135 4.46 -4.73 -9.73
C ILE A 135 4.57 -3.74 -8.57
N VAL A 136 4.46 -4.22 -7.32
CA VAL A 136 4.57 -3.36 -6.13
C VAL A 136 5.94 -2.67 -6.06
N LEU A 137 7.01 -3.37 -6.44
CA LEU A 137 8.35 -2.79 -6.54
C LEU A 137 8.41 -1.66 -7.57
N ILE A 138 7.89 -1.88 -8.77
CA ILE A 138 7.84 -0.85 -9.83
C ILE A 138 7.08 0.38 -9.32
N LEU A 139 5.90 0.19 -8.72
CA LEU A 139 5.10 1.30 -8.20
C LEU A 139 5.80 2.05 -7.06
N SER A 140 6.50 1.33 -6.18
CA SER A 140 7.30 1.94 -5.11
C SER A 140 8.42 2.82 -5.68
N LEU A 141 9.12 2.34 -6.71
CA LEU A 141 10.17 3.10 -7.40
C LEU A 141 9.61 4.33 -8.11
N LEU A 142 8.45 4.22 -8.78
CA LEU A 142 7.78 5.37 -9.39
C LEU A 142 7.47 6.47 -8.37
N GLY A 143 6.95 6.12 -7.18
CA GLY A 143 6.70 7.09 -6.11
C GLY A 143 7.98 7.76 -5.59
N ILE A 144 9.06 6.99 -5.46
CA ILE A 144 10.38 7.50 -5.07
C ILE A 144 10.91 8.50 -6.11
N GLU A 145 10.90 8.13 -7.39
CA GLU A 145 11.42 8.98 -8.47
C GLU A 145 10.55 10.22 -8.69
N ALA A 146 9.23 10.15 -8.51
CA ALA A 146 8.36 11.33 -8.51
C ALA A 146 8.79 12.37 -7.47
N THR A 147 9.30 11.92 -6.30
CA THR A 147 9.85 12.83 -5.28
C THR A 147 11.13 13.50 -5.74
N ARG A 148 11.98 12.77 -6.48
CA ARG A 148 13.22 13.30 -7.03
C ARG A 148 12.93 14.37 -8.08
N PHE A 149 12.07 14.08 -9.05
CA PHE A 149 11.67 15.04 -10.08
C PHE A 149 11.09 16.32 -9.48
N HIS A 150 10.23 16.21 -8.46
CA HIS A 150 9.70 17.38 -7.76
C HIS A 150 10.80 18.25 -7.12
N ARG A 151 11.84 17.63 -6.52
CA ARG A 151 12.99 18.38 -5.97
C ARG A 151 13.83 19.05 -7.04
N GLU A 152 14.01 18.43 -8.20
CA GLU A 152 14.75 19.00 -9.32
C GLU A 152 14.00 20.21 -9.90
N TRP A 153 12.68 20.09 -10.11
CA TRP A 153 11.85 21.17 -10.64
C TRP A 153 11.79 22.39 -9.71
N THR A 154 11.64 22.17 -8.41
CA THR A 154 11.61 23.24 -7.40
C THR A 154 12.97 23.92 -7.17
N ARG A 155 14.08 23.31 -7.63
CA ARG A 155 15.43 23.88 -7.55
C ARG A 155 15.85 24.62 -8.80
N SER A 156 15.12 24.52 -9.91
CA SER A 156 15.39 25.33 -11.09
C SER A 156 15.07 26.79 -10.72
N PRO A 157 16.06 27.71 -10.71
CA PRO A 157 15.75 29.12 -10.56
C PRO A 157 14.81 29.51 -11.70
N SER A 158 13.72 30.20 -11.37
CA SER A 158 12.89 30.90 -12.35
C SER A 158 13.80 31.84 -13.12
N ASN A 159 14.11 31.49 -14.37
CA ASN A 159 14.68 32.42 -15.35
C ASN A 159 13.69 33.54 -15.65
#